data_AF-A0A3N5I5B8-F1
#
_entry.id   AF-A0A3N5I5B8-F1
#
_cell.length_a   1.000
_cell.length_b   1.000
_cell.length_c   1.000
_cell.angle_alpha   90.00
_cell.angle_beta   90.00
_cell.angle_gamma   90.00
#
_symmetry.space_group_name_H-M   'P 1'
#
loop_
_entity.id
_entity.type
_entity.pdbx_description
1 polymer ?
#
loop_
_entity_poly.entity_id
_entity_poly.type
_entity_poly.pdbx_seq_one_letter_code
_entity_poly.pdbx_strand_id
1 'polypeptide(L)'
;GQLRSPWGIAIDGAGDVYVTDTGNHRVEKFDKEGNFITQWGGFGNGKGQFNFPYGIAVDVKGSVFVVDSGNTRVEQFMPADEGSERLQEVAESVAEIESQQGTSRA
;
A
#
# COMPACT_ATOMS: atom_id res chain seq x y z
N GLY A 1 9.88 -10.90 12.20
CA GLY A 1 10.68 -10.28 11.13
C GLY A 1 12.07 -10.03 11.63
N GLN A 2 13.01 -9.68 10.76
CA GLN A 2 14.33 -9.18 11.14
C GLN A 2 14.47 -7.76 10.59
N LEU A 3 14.49 -6.78 11.49
CA LEU A 3 14.57 -5.37 11.13
C LEU A 3 16.03 -4.91 11.01
N ARG A 4 16.29 -3.97 10.11
CA ARG A 4 17.56 -3.26 9.94
C ARG A 4 17.29 -1.76 9.92
N SER A 5 17.71 -1.06 10.99
CA SER A 5 17.48 0.38 11.16
C SER A 5 16.01 0.78 10.97
N PRO A 6 15.05 0.24 11.76
CA PRO A 6 13.65 0.66 11.67
C PRO A 6 13.48 2.11 12.15
N TRP A 7 12.59 2.88 11.50
CA TRP A 7 12.36 4.29 11.85
C TRP A 7 10.92 4.64 12.20
N GLY A 8 9.96 4.20 11.39
CA GLY A 8 8.55 4.52 11.54
C GLY A 8 7.75 3.32 12.01
N ILE A 9 6.72 3.60 12.81
CA ILE A 9 5.74 2.61 13.29
C ILE A 9 4.33 3.21 13.21
N ALA A 10 3.36 2.40 12.80
CA ALA A 10 1.94 2.72 12.83
C ALA A 10 1.14 1.47 13.25
N ILE A 11 -0.07 1.69 13.77
CA ILE A 11 -0.97 0.62 14.22
C ILE A 11 -2.34 0.87 13.60
N ASP A 12 -2.96 -0.17 13.04
CA ASP A 12 -4.31 -0.08 12.49
C ASP A 12 -5.41 -0.32 13.53
N GLY A 13 -6.68 -0.24 13.11
CA GLY A 13 -7.83 -0.46 13.99
C GLY A 13 -7.98 -1.90 14.50
N ALA A 14 -7.33 -2.88 13.87
CA ALA A 14 -7.30 -4.27 14.34
C ALA A 14 -6.16 -4.53 15.35
N GLY A 15 -5.24 -3.57 15.48
CA GLY A 15 -4.06 -3.68 16.33
C GLY A 15 -2.84 -4.25 15.62
N ASP A 16 -2.89 -4.44 14.30
CA ASP A 16 -1.72 -4.87 13.55
C ASP A 16 -0.70 -3.72 13.47
N VAL A 17 0.57 -4.07 13.59
CA VAL A 17 1.69 -3.12 13.68
C VAL A 17 2.45 -3.10 12.36
N TYR A 18 2.68 -1.91 11.82
CA TYR A 18 3.39 -1.67 10.57
C TYR A 18 4.67 -0.91 10.85
N VAL A 19 5.80 -1.41 10.35
CA VAL A 19 7.12 -0.84 10.60
C VAL A 19 7.82 -0.57 9.27
N THR A 20 8.35 0.64 9.09
CA THR A 20 9.31 0.91 8.01
C THR A 20 10.66 0.34 8.40
N ASP A 21 11.00 -0.78 7.77
CA ASP A 21 12.30 -1.43 7.90
C ASP A 21 13.28 -0.74 6.93
N THR A 22 13.65 0.49 7.28
CA THR A 22 14.30 1.46 6.39
C THR A 22 15.57 0.91 5.78
N GLY A 23 16.41 0.25 6.58
CA GLY A 23 17.66 -0.32 6.10
C GLY A 23 17.44 -1.46 5.12
N ASN A 24 16.30 -2.15 5.15
CA ASN A 24 15.96 -3.20 4.19
C ASN A 24 15.04 -2.70 3.07
N HIS A 25 14.74 -1.40 3.00
CA HIS A 25 13.94 -0.79 1.94
C HIS A 25 12.55 -1.42 1.79
N ARG A 26 11.92 -1.77 2.92
CA ARG A 26 10.63 -2.47 2.95
C ARG A 26 9.76 -2.01 4.12
N VAL A 27 8.51 -2.44 4.11
CA VAL A 27 7.61 -2.39 5.26
C VAL A 27 7.38 -3.81 5.74
N GLU A 28 7.38 -4.00 7.06
CA GLU A 28 6.95 -5.24 7.70
C GLU A 28 5.67 -5.00 8.50
N LYS A 29 4.77 -5.99 8.46
CA LYS A 29 3.53 -6.04 9.23
C LYS A 29 3.63 -7.15 10.27
N PHE A 30 3.20 -6.85 11.49
CA PHE A 30 3.13 -7.76 12.62
C PHE A 30 1.73 -7.76 13.22
N ASP A 31 1.37 -8.84 13.92
CA ASP A 31 0.19 -8.82 14.77
C ASP A 31 0.45 -8.01 16.05
N LYS A 32 -0.59 -7.81 16.86
CA LYS A 32 -0.50 -7.09 18.15
C LYS A 32 0.40 -7.78 19.18
N GLU A 33 0.70 -9.07 19.00
CA GLU A 33 1.66 -9.83 19.82
C GLU A 33 3.11 -9.69 19.30
N GLY A 34 3.32 -9.02 18.17
CA GLY A 34 4.63 -8.82 17.55
C GLY A 34 5.10 -9.99 16.68
N ASN A 35 4.22 -10.94 16.35
CA ASN A 35 4.53 -12.00 15.40
C ASN A 35 4.50 -11.44 13.99
N PHE A 36 5.43 -11.90 13.15
CA PHE A 36 5.47 -11.49 11.75
C PHE A 36 4.26 -12.00 10.97
N ILE A 37 3.58 -11.11 10.26
CA ILE A 37 2.49 -11.46 9.34
C ILE A 37 3.01 -11.46 7.90
N THR A 38 3.53 -10.32 7.44
CA THR A 38 3.93 -10.15 6.04
C THR A 38 4.90 -8.98 5.87
N GLN A 39 5.41 -8.82 4.65
CA GLN A 39 6.23 -7.70 4.23
C GLN A 39 5.97 -7.36 2.77
N TRP A 40 6.28 -6.13 2.39
CA TRP A 40 6.34 -5.71 0.99
C TRP A 40 7.36 -4.60 0.80
N GLY A 41 7.81 -4.42 -0.44
CA GLY A 41 8.90 -3.50 -0.75
C GLY A 41 10.15 -4.20 -1.28
N GLY A 42 11.20 -3.40 -1.39
CA GLY A 42 12.51 -3.76 -1.92
C GLY A 42 13.19 -2.50 -2.44
N PHE A 43 14.52 -2.50 -2.49
CA PHE A 43 15.26 -1.35 -3.01
C PHE A 43 14.88 -1.04 -4.46
N GLY A 44 14.54 0.21 -4.75
CA GLY A 44 14.28 0.69 -6.11
C GLY A 44 13.44 1.96 -6.13
N ASN A 45 12.97 2.32 -7.33
CA ASN A 45 12.15 3.52 -7.59
C ASN A 45 10.83 3.20 -8.32
N GLY A 46 10.58 1.93 -8.66
CA GLY A 46 9.33 1.46 -9.25
C GLY A 46 8.18 1.46 -8.24
N LYS A 47 6.96 1.21 -8.71
CA LYS A 47 5.78 1.08 -7.84
C LYS A 47 5.99 -0.05 -6.82
N GLY A 48 5.75 0.23 -5.55
CA GLY A 48 5.94 -0.75 -4.48
C GLY A 48 7.40 -1.05 -4.14
N GLN A 49 8.36 -0.26 -4.65
CA GLN A 49 9.77 -0.29 -4.25
C GLN A 49 10.10 0.96 -3.46
N PHE A 50 11.08 0.87 -2.56
CA PHE A 50 11.44 1.97 -1.69
C PHE A 50 12.95 2.27 -1.73
N ASN A 51 13.29 3.50 -1.40
CA ASN A 51 14.63 3.97 -1.12
C ASN A 51 14.60 4.76 0.21
N PHE A 52 15.06 4.16 1.30
CA PHE A 52 14.98 4.71 2.65
C PHE A 52 13.56 5.19 3.05
N PRO A 53 12.59 4.26 3.18
CA PRO A 53 11.28 4.61 3.70
C PRO A 53 11.39 4.96 5.19
N TYR A 54 10.94 6.14 5.60
CA TYR A 54 11.04 6.61 6.99
C TYR A 54 9.68 6.67 7.67
N GLY A 55 8.82 7.60 7.27
CA GLY A 55 7.50 7.78 7.86
C GLY A 55 6.49 6.73 7.39
N ILE A 56 5.57 6.36 8.28
CA ILE A 56 4.43 5.48 7.98
C ILE A 56 3.19 5.93 8.73
N ALA A 57 2.03 5.85 8.08
CA ALA A 57 0.72 6.08 8.69
C ALA A 57 -0.29 5.07 8.14
N VAL A 58 -1.30 4.75 8.92
CA VAL A 58 -2.44 3.92 8.50
C VAL A 58 -3.72 4.70 8.75
N ASP A 59 -4.62 4.71 7.78
CA ASP A 59 -5.93 5.35 7.95
C ASP A 59 -6.98 4.38 8.52
N VAL A 60 -8.19 4.89 8.78
CA VAL A 60 -9.29 4.11 9.36
C VAL A 60 -9.81 3.00 8.44
N LYS A 61 -9.48 3.05 7.15
CA LYS A 61 -9.83 2.03 6.16
C LYS A 61 -8.76 0.95 6.05
N GLY A 62 -7.60 1.13 6.66
CA GLY A 62 -6.47 0.22 6.57
C GLY A 62 -5.53 0.53 5.39
N SER A 63 -5.68 1.68 4.73
CA SER A 63 -4.68 2.12 3.74
C SER A 63 -3.39 2.53 4.44
N VAL A 64 -2.26 2.05 3.95
CA VAL A 64 -0.92 2.35 4.47
C VAL A 64 -0.24 3.39 3.61
N PHE A 65 0.21 4.48 4.21
CA PHE A 65 0.96 5.56 3.57
C PHE A 65 2.41 5.50 4.02
N VAL A 66 3.35 5.44 3.08
CA VAL A 66 4.79 5.30 3.36
C VAL A 66 5.55 6.47 2.74
N VAL A 67 6.34 7.17 3.55
CA VAL A 67 7.21 8.26 3.08
C VAL A 67 8.52 7.67 2.56
N ASP A 68 8.57 7.47 1.25
CA ASP A 68 9.70 6.92 0.49
C ASP A 68 10.73 8.03 0.20
N SER A 69 11.51 8.36 1.23
CA SER A 69 12.23 9.64 1.30
C SER A 69 13.39 9.73 0.30
N GLY A 70 14.07 8.63 0.02
CA GLY A 70 15.12 8.56 -1.00
C GLY A 70 14.58 8.69 -2.42
N ASN A 71 13.28 8.48 -2.64
CA ASN A 71 12.62 8.73 -3.94
C ASN A 71 11.76 10.00 -3.93
N THR A 72 11.77 10.79 -2.84
CA THR A 72 11.03 12.06 -2.70
C THR A 72 9.53 11.90 -3.02
N ARG A 73 8.91 10.83 -2.51
CA ARG A 73 7.48 10.56 -2.73
C ARG A 73 6.81 9.97 -1.50
N VAL A 74 5.47 9.92 -1.56
CA VAL A 74 4.65 9.10 -0.66
C VAL A 74 3.98 8.03 -1.52
N GLU A 75 4.04 6.77 -1.08
CA GLU A 75 3.28 5.68 -1.68
C GLU A 75 2.12 5.27 -0.77
N GLN A 76 0.95 5.04 -1.38
CA GLN A 76 -0.24 4.52 -0.72
C GLN A 76 -0.46 3.05 -1.13
N PHE A 77 -0.71 2.20 -0.15
CA PHE A 77 -1.09 0.80 -0.32
C PHE A 77 -2.48 0.61 0.25
N MET A 78 -3.44 0.29 -0.60
CA MET A 78 -4.81 -0.02 -0.19
C MET A 78 -4.90 -1.45 0.34
N PRO A 79 -5.80 -1.74 1.28
CA PRO A 79 -6.11 -3.12 1.65
C PRO A 79 -6.63 -3.90 0.44
N ALA A 80 -6.39 -5.21 0.44
CA ALA A 80 -6.69 -6.08 -0.70
C ALA A 80 -8.18 -6.04 -1.10
N ASP A 81 -9.08 -5.95 -0.11
CA ASP A 81 -10.53 -5.99 -0.33
C ASP A 81 -11.01 -4.73 -1.07
N GLU A 82 -10.57 -3.53 -0.68
CA GLU A 82 -10.89 -2.28 -1.38
C GLU A 82 -10.25 -2.22 -2.78
N GLY A 83 -9.08 -2.83 -2.96
CA GLY A 83 -8.43 -2.93 -4.27
C GLY A 83 -9.24 -3.73 -5.29
N SER A 84 -9.94 -4.78 -4.84
CA SER A 84 -10.82 -5.59 -5.68
C SER A 84 -12.09 -4.84 -6.06
N GLU A 85 -12.72 -4.14 -5.12
CA GLU A 85 -13.93 -3.34 -5.37
C GLU A 85 -13.67 -2.22 -6.39
N ARG A 86 -12.53 -1.53 -6.27
CA ARG A 86 -12.17 -0.43 -7.18
C ARG A 86 -11.87 -0.91 -8.61
N LEU A 87 -11.29 -2.09 -8.76
CA LEU A 87 -11.07 -2.69 -10.09
C LEU A 87 -12.40 -3.11 -10.73
N GLN A 88 -13.35 -3.58 -9.92
CA GLN A 88 -14.67 -3.94 -10.38
C GLN A 88 -15.48 -2.70 -10.80
N GLU A 89 -15.45 -1.63 -10.03
CA GLU A 89 -16.10 -0.34 -10.37
C GLU A 89 -15.52 0.28 -11.65
N VAL A 90 -14.20 0.20 -11.85
CA VAL A 90 -13.56 0.66 -13.10
C VAL A 90 -13.98 -0.21 -14.28
N ALA A 91 -14.06 -1.53 -14.12
CA ALA A 91 -14.51 -2.44 -15.16
C ALA A 91 -15.98 -2.17 -15.56
N GLU A 92 -16.85 -1.91 -14.58
CA GLU A 92 -18.25 -1.55 -14.81
C GLU A 92 -18.38 -0.18 -15.51
N SER A 93 -17.58 0.80 -15.09
CA SER A 93 -17.54 2.12 -15.73
C SER A 93 -17.08 2.06 -17.19
N VAL A 94 -16.09 1.22 -17.51
CA VAL A 94 -15.61 1.02 -18.89
C VAL A 94 -16.70 0.34 -19.73
N ALA A 95 -17.35 -0.70 -19.20
CA ALA A 95 -18.43 -1.38 -19.90
C ALA A 95 -19.62 -0.44 -20.22
N GLU A 96 -19.94 0.48 -19.31
CA GLU A 96 -21.01 1.47 -19.51
C GLU A 96 -20.65 2.48 -20.61
N ILE A 97 -19.41 2.99 -20.62
CA ILE A 97 -18.92 3.88 -21.68
C ILE A 97 -18.97 3.20 -23.06
N GLU A 98 -18.54 1.94 -23.14
CA GLU A 98 -18.56 1.16 -24.39
C GLU A 98 -20.00 0.93 -24.89
N SER A 99 -20.94 0.69 -23.98
CA SER A 99 -22.36 0.51 -24.33
C SER A 99 -23.00 1.79 -24.88
N GLN A 100 -22.60 2.97 -24.39
CA GLN A 100 -23.12 4.27 -24.81
C GLN A 100 -22.50 4.75 -26.14
N GLN A 101 -21.29 4.32 -26.49
CA GLN A 101 -20.65 4.69 -27.76
C GLN A 101 -21.08 3.80 -28.95
N GLY A 102 -21.65 2.62 -28.68
CA GLY A 102 -22.15 1.69 -29.70
C GLY A 102 -23.44 2.13 -30.42
N THR A 103 -24.20 3.09 -29.90
CA THR A 103 -25.51 3.51 -30.45
C THR A 103 -25.46 4.68 -31.42
N SER A 104 -24.28 5.25 -31.73
CA SER A 104 -24.14 6.43 -32.61
C SER A 104 -23.87 6.10 -34.09
N ARG A 105 -23.84 4.83 -34.50
CA ARG A 105 -23.67 4.43 -35.91
C ARG A 105 -24.86 3.59 -36.38
N ALA A 106 -25.99 4.25 -36.60
CA ALA A 106 -27.09 3.74 -37.42
C ALA A 106 -27.55 4.86 -38.35
#